data_AF-A0A432DX66-F1
#
_entry.id   AF-A0A432DX66-F1
#
_cell.length_a   1.000
_cell.length_b   1.000
_cell.length_c   1.000
_cell.angle_alpha   90.00
_cell.angle_beta   90.00
_cell.angle_gamma   90.00
#
_symmetry.space_group_name_H-M   'P 1'
#
loop_
_entity.id
_entity.type
_entity.pdbx_description
1 polymer ?
#
loop_
_entity_poly.entity_id
_entity_poly.type
_entity_poly.pdbx_seq_one_letter_code
_entity_poly.pdbx_strand_id
1 'polypeptide(L)'
;MNHGPTILVSARHGGVQNVMAADWACALDFSPPKLTVVLDKAAQTCGPVEQTGTFVLQVPTVAQLTLTHQAGTRSLSRETNSNVASAAEGQEAYVLRKEKESPDWSREFNLERTRMGVEAKMRSGMRSL
;
A
#
# COMPACT_ATOMS: atom_id res chain seq x y z
N MET A 1 -0.47 -5.77 -7.23
CA MET A 1 0.23 -6.64 -6.25
C MET A 1 0.65 -7.98 -6.84
N ASN A 2 -0.15 -8.68 -7.64
CA ASN A 2 0.21 -10.02 -8.17
C ASN A 2 1.47 -10.08 -9.06
N HIS A 3 1.99 -8.92 -9.49
CA HIS A 3 3.21 -8.76 -10.28
C HIS A 3 4.40 -8.28 -9.43
N GLY A 4 4.23 -8.20 -8.10
CA GLY A 4 5.27 -7.71 -7.17
C GLY A 4 5.73 -6.28 -7.43
N PRO A 5 4.82 -5.28 -7.58
CA PRO A 5 5.26 -3.90 -7.75
C PRO A 5 5.88 -3.37 -6.44
N THR A 6 6.84 -2.47 -6.55
CA THR A 6 7.15 -1.55 -5.44
C THR A 6 5.88 -0.80 -5.05
N ILE A 7 5.66 -0.61 -3.76
CA ILE A 7 4.53 0.12 -3.17
C ILE A 7 5.03 1.22 -2.24
N LEU A 8 4.16 2.18 -1.98
CA LEU A 8 4.32 3.13 -0.88
C LEU A 8 3.40 2.71 0.27
N VAL A 9 3.98 2.52 1.46
CA VAL A 9 3.29 2.19 2.71
C VAL A 9 3.22 3.47 3.54
N SER A 10 2.03 3.94 3.89
CA SER A 10 1.84 5.10 4.77
C SER A 10 1.02 4.79 6.01
N ALA A 11 1.35 5.48 7.11
CA ALA A 11 0.69 5.35 8.40
C ALA A 11 0.78 6.64 9.21
N ARG A 12 -0.13 6.81 10.17
CA ARG A 12 -0.19 7.98 11.05
C ARG A 12 -0.51 7.59 12.48
N HIS A 13 0.21 8.16 13.44
CA HIS A 13 -0.16 8.09 14.85
C HIS A 13 0.39 9.30 15.61
N GLY A 14 -0.37 9.85 16.56
CA GLY A 14 0.15 10.87 17.50
C GLY A 14 0.75 12.11 16.84
N GLY A 15 0.19 12.57 15.70
CA GLY A 15 0.72 13.71 14.94
C GLY A 15 1.93 13.40 14.06
N VAL A 16 2.40 12.16 14.05
CA VAL A 16 3.45 11.67 13.14
C VAL A 16 2.80 11.01 11.94
N GLN A 17 3.11 11.49 10.74
CA GLN A 17 2.75 10.90 9.45
C GLN A 17 4.02 10.46 8.74
N ASN A 18 4.02 9.26 8.16
CA ASN A 18 5.16 8.79 7.38
C ASN A 18 4.72 7.99 6.16
N VAL A 19 5.59 7.94 5.16
CA VAL A 19 5.50 7.03 4.03
C VAL A 19 6.87 6.39 3.76
N MET A 20 6.88 5.11 3.42
CA MET A 20 8.09 4.40 2.99
C MET A 20 7.83 3.62 1.71
N ALA A 21 8.86 3.40 0.91
CA ALA A 21 8.78 2.42 -0.16
C ALA A 21 9.00 1.00 0.39
N ALA A 22 8.23 0.03 -0.11
CA ALA A 22 8.40 -1.39 0.17
C ALA A 22 8.21 -2.21 -1.11
N ASP A 23 8.92 -3.30 -1.25
CA ASP A 23 8.78 -4.27 -2.36
C ASP A 23 8.48 -5.69 -1.86
N TRP A 24 8.74 -5.98 -0.58
CA TRP A 24 8.36 -7.21 0.10
C TRP A 24 6.89 -7.17 0.55
N ALA A 25 6.01 -7.06 -0.43
CA ALA A 25 4.58 -7.11 -0.24
C ALA A 25 3.92 -8.08 -1.23
N CYS A 26 3.03 -8.93 -0.72
CA CYS A 26 2.37 -9.97 -1.49
C CYS A 26 0.87 -9.98 -1.21
N ALA A 27 0.06 -10.21 -2.23
CA ALA A 27 -1.34 -10.59 -2.00
C ALA A 27 -1.36 -11.95 -1.28
N LEU A 28 -2.21 -12.09 -0.27
CA LEU A 28 -2.35 -13.28 0.55
C LEU A 28 -3.67 -14.01 0.29
N ASP A 29 -4.76 -13.25 0.12
CA ASP A 29 -6.09 -13.80 -0.09
C ASP A 29 -6.92 -12.87 -0.98
N PHE A 30 -7.95 -13.42 -1.63
CA PHE A 30 -8.81 -12.70 -2.57
C PHE A 30 -10.14 -12.26 -1.95
N SER A 31 -10.72 -13.05 -1.04
CA SER A 31 -12.04 -12.76 -0.47
C SER A 31 -12.21 -13.34 0.95
N PRO A 32 -12.15 -12.50 2.00
CA PRO A 32 -11.84 -11.07 1.95
C PRO A 32 -10.41 -10.82 1.48
N PRO A 33 -10.13 -9.72 0.78
CA PRO A 33 -8.79 -9.43 0.27
C PRO A 33 -7.81 -9.25 1.43
N LYS A 34 -6.69 -9.97 1.38
CA LYS A 34 -5.61 -9.89 2.37
C LYS A 34 -4.27 -9.75 1.66
N LEU A 35 -3.30 -9.20 2.36
CA LEU A 35 -1.93 -9.08 1.89
C LEU A 35 -0.95 -9.20 3.06
N THR A 36 0.30 -9.46 2.73
CA THR A 36 1.44 -9.33 3.64
C THR A 36 2.32 -8.20 3.16
N VAL A 37 2.96 -7.49 4.09
CA VAL A 37 4.03 -6.54 3.84
C VAL A 37 5.05 -6.68 4.96
N VAL A 38 6.33 -6.68 4.61
CA VAL A 38 7.42 -6.70 5.60
C VAL A 38 7.86 -5.27 5.88
N LEU A 39 7.82 -4.88 7.15
CA LEU A 39 8.34 -3.60 7.63
C LEU A 39 9.55 -3.90 8.53
N ASP A 40 10.70 -3.35 8.19
CA ASP A 40 11.89 -3.45 9.05
C ASP A 40 11.64 -2.73 10.38
N LYS A 41 12.20 -3.26 11.48
CA LYS A 41 12.00 -2.70 12.82
C LYS A 41 12.55 -1.27 12.96
N ALA A 42 13.58 -0.91 12.21
CA ALA A 42 14.14 0.44 12.20
C ALA A 42 13.32 1.42 11.33
N ALA A 43 12.38 0.92 10.51
CA ALA A 43 11.51 1.76 9.69
C ALA A 43 10.61 2.60 10.59
N GLN A 44 10.64 3.92 10.40
CA GLN A 44 9.84 4.85 11.19
C GLN A 44 8.32 4.69 10.96
N THR A 45 7.93 4.03 9.87
CA THR A 45 6.54 3.65 9.61
C THR A 45 6.07 2.50 10.51
N CYS A 46 6.97 1.67 11.05
CA CYS A 46 6.60 0.52 11.88
C CYS A 46 5.85 0.94 13.16
N GLY A 47 6.35 1.94 13.89
CA GLY A 47 5.73 2.44 15.13
C GLY A 47 4.27 2.89 14.96
N PRO A 48 3.97 3.82 14.04
CA PRO A 48 2.59 4.24 13.76
C PRO A 48 1.67 3.09 13.29
N VAL A 49 2.19 2.12 12.53
CA VAL A 49 1.44 0.93 12.11
C VAL A 49 1.10 0.06 13.32
N GLU A 50 2.06 -0.25 14.18
CA GLU A 50 1.84 -1.05 15.39
C GLU A 50 0.88 -0.36 16.36
N GLN A 51 0.97 0.98 16.50
CA GLN A 51 0.13 1.76 17.41
C GLN A 51 -1.32 1.89 16.95
N THR A 52 -1.58 1.83 15.64
CA THR A 52 -2.95 2.00 15.09
C THR A 52 -3.58 0.72 14.57
N GLY A 53 -2.76 -0.27 14.19
CA GLY A 53 -3.22 -1.44 13.44
C GLY A 53 -3.67 -1.11 12.01
N THR A 54 -3.40 0.10 11.51
CA THR A 54 -3.90 0.58 10.22
C THR A 54 -2.79 1.19 9.38
N PHE A 55 -2.87 0.99 8.05
CA PHE A 55 -1.96 1.58 7.08
C PHE A 55 -2.59 1.58 5.68
N VAL A 56 -1.98 2.32 4.77
CA VAL A 56 -2.40 2.41 3.37
C VAL A 56 -1.28 1.89 2.48
N LEU A 57 -1.65 1.17 1.42
CA LEU A 57 -0.75 0.79 0.34
C LEU A 57 -1.14 1.51 -0.94
N GLN A 58 -0.16 2.13 -1.58
CA GLN A 58 -0.32 2.77 -2.89
C GLN A 58 0.69 2.21 -3.88
N VAL A 59 0.24 1.95 -5.11
CA VAL A 59 1.12 1.58 -6.22
C VAL A 59 1.59 2.87 -6.91
N PRO A 60 2.87 3.28 -6.78
CA PRO A 60 3.40 4.49 -7.39
C PRO A 60 3.36 4.42 -8.92
N THR A 61 3.22 5.59 -9.54
CA THR A 61 3.35 5.76 -10.99
C THR A 61 4.79 6.13 -11.36
N VAL A 62 5.14 6.04 -12.66
CA VAL A 62 6.46 6.47 -13.16
C VAL A 62 6.75 7.94 -12.81
N ALA A 63 5.73 8.80 -12.79
CA ALA A 63 5.87 10.21 -12.40
C ALA A 63 6.32 10.40 -10.94
N GLN A 64 6.14 9.38 -10.09
CA GLN A 64 6.53 9.40 -8.68
C GLN A 64 7.91 8.76 -8.42
N LEU A 65 8.69 8.44 -9.46
CA LEU A 65 9.99 7.76 -9.34
C LEU A 65 10.90 8.38 -8.27
N THR A 66 11.10 9.70 -8.32
CA THR A 66 11.96 10.41 -7.35
C THR A 66 11.43 10.29 -5.93
N LEU A 67 10.10 10.42 -5.75
CA LEU A 67 9.45 10.26 -4.46
C LEU A 67 9.63 8.83 -3.92
N THR A 68 9.34 7.82 -4.74
CA THR A 68 9.47 6.41 -4.35
C THR A 68 10.90 6.07 -3.96
N HIS A 69 11.89 6.55 -4.72
CA HIS A 69 13.29 6.38 -4.36
C HIS A 69 13.64 7.08 -3.03
N GLN A 70 13.20 8.32 -2.82
CA GLN A 70 13.43 9.05 -1.56
C GLN A 70 12.77 8.34 -0.37
N ALA A 71 11.53 7.88 -0.51
CA ALA A 71 10.80 7.15 0.53
C ALA A 71 11.41 5.78 0.85
N GLY A 72 12.22 5.19 -0.04
CA GLY A 72 12.96 3.95 0.22
C GLY A 72 14.37 4.15 0.77
N THR A 73 14.94 5.35 0.62
CA THR A 73 16.36 5.63 0.96
C THR A 73 16.54 6.63 2.10
N ARG A 74 15.46 7.29 2.53
CA ARG A 74 15.48 8.28 3.61
C ARG A 74 14.49 7.88 4.71
N SER A 75 14.88 8.13 5.95
CA SER A 75 14.03 7.91 7.14
C SER A 75 13.60 9.23 7.74
N LEU A 76 12.35 9.33 8.19
CA LEU A 76 11.77 10.53 8.82
C LEU A 76 12.58 11.03 10.03
N SER A 77 13.27 10.14 10.75
CA SER A 77 14.13 10.51 11.90
C SER A 77 15.34 11.38 11.52
N ARG A 78 15.68 11.49 10.23
CA ARG A 78 16.82 12.30 9.76
C ARG A 78 16.43 13.62 9.08
N GLU A 79 15.19 13.80 8.65
CA GLU A 79 14.78 14.99 7.86
C GLU A 79 13.31 15.36 8.13
N THR A 80 13.08 16.42 8.93
CA THR A 80 11.75 16.90 9.33
C THR A 80 10.99 17.63 8.20
N ASN A 81 11.66 18.01 7.11
CA ASN A 81 11.09 18.76 5.96
C ASN A 81 11.41 18.08 4.61
N SER A 82 11.06 16.80 4.46
CA SER A 82 11.30 16.07 3.20
C SER A 82 10.02 15.93 2.38
N ASN A 83 10.15 15.87 1.05
CA ASN A 83 9.04 15.64 0.09
C ASN A 83 8.24 14.35 0.40
N VAL A 84 8.83 13.45 1.19
CA VAL A 84 8.26 12.21 1.71
C VAL A 84 7.10 12.52 2.68
N ALA A 85 7.25 13.52 3.56
CA ALA A 85 6.17 13.95 4.47
C ALA A 85 4.97 14.50 3.70
N SER A 86 5.20 15.39 2.73
CA SER A 86 4.13 15.93 1.87
C SER A 86 3.41 14.86 1.02
N ALA A 87 4.11 13.78 0.68
CA ALA A 87 3.50 12.66 -0.02
C ALA A 87 2.61 11.80 0.89
N ALA A 88 2.97 11.63 2.16
CA ALA A 88 2.14 10.97 3.16
C ALA A 88 0.82 11.75 3.35
N GLU A 89 0.88 13.08 3.43
CA GLU A 89 -0.30 13.95 3.47
C GLU A 89 -1.18 13.81 2.22
N GLY A 90 -0.56 13.79 1.02
CA GLY A 90 -1.29 13.64 -0.24
C GLY A 90 -2.00 12.28 -0.38
N GLN A 91 -1.39 11.20 0.12
CA GLN A 91 -2.03 9.88 0.17
C GLN A 91 -3.20 9.83 1.15
N GLU A 92 -3.05 10.47 2.32
CA GLU A 92 -4.13 10.55 3.31
C GLU A 92 -5.32 11.36 2.77
N ALA A 93 -5.06 12.52 2.16
CA ALA A 93 -6.11 13.33 1.54
C ALA A 93 -6.87 12.55 0.45
N TYR A 94 -6.17 11.71 -0.31
CA TYR A 94 -6.80 10.80 -1.27
C TYR A 94 -7.68 9.75 -0.57
N VAL A 95 -7.18 9.08 0.46
CA VAL A 95 -7.91 8.03 1.19
C VAL A 95 -9.14 8.58 1.88
N LEU A 96 -9.02 9.68 2.64
CA LEU A 96 -10.15 10.30 3.33
C LEU A 96 -11.21 10.81 2.34
N ARG A 97 -10.78 11.36 1.21
CA ARG A 97 -11.70 11.72 0.13
C ARG A 97 -12.43 10.48 -0.39
N LYS A 98 -11.72 9.37 -0.61
CA LYS A 98 -12.28 8.12 -1.12
C LYS A 98 -13.22 7.43 -0.15
N GLU A 99 -12.90 7.39 1.15
CA GLU A 99 -13.82 6.89 2.19
C GLU A 99 -15.13 7.68 2.20
N LYS A 100 -15.05 9.00 2.02
CA LYS A 100 -16.22 9.87 1.95
C LYS A 100 -17.05 9.64 0.68
N GLU A 101 -16.39 9.39 -0.45
CA GLU A 101 -17.04 9.11 -1.74
C GLU A 101 -17.67 7.71 -1.79
N SER A 102 -17.04 6.72 -1.15
CA SER A 102 -17.45 5.33 -1.23
C SER A 102 -17.05 4.58 0.06
N PRO A 103 -17.90 4.60 1.11
CA PRO A 103 -17.60 3.93 2.38
C PRO A 103 -17.55 2.38 2.25
N ASP A 104 -18.11 1.83 1.17
CA ASP A 104 -17.99 0.43 0.80
C ASP A 104 -16.86 0.26 -0.23
N TRP A 105 -15.70 -0.16 0.26
CA TRP A 105 -14.47 -0.36 -0.50
C TRP A 105 -14.51 -1.56 -1.45
N SER A 106 -15.54 -2.42 -1.35
CA SER A 106 -15.70 -3.61 -2.19
C SER A 106 -15.95 -3.31 -3.68
N ARG A 107 -16.37 -2.08 -4.01
CA ARG A 107 -16.58 -1.61 -5.39
C ARG A 107 -15.29 -1.13 -6.06
N GLU A 108 -14.34 -0.60 -5.28
CA GLU A 108 -13.15 0.07 -5.81
C GLU A 108 -12.00 -0.93 -6.04
N PHE A 109 -11.89 -1.95 -5.18
CA PHE A 109 -11.30 -3.21 -5.57
C PHE A 109 -12.33 -3.89 -6.47
N ASN A 110 -12.14 -3.92 -7.80
CA ASN A 110 -13.07 -4.61 -8.70
C ASN A 110 -13.00 -6.14 -8.45
N LEU A 111 -13.61 -6.59 -7.35
CA LEU A 111 -13.58 -7.94 -6.82
C LEU A 111 -14.21 -8.92 -7.81
N GLU A 112 -15.21 -8.47 -8.58
CA GLU A 112 -15.82 -9.22 -9.68
C GLU A 112 -14.80 -9.57 -10.77
N ARG A 113 -14.06 -8.57 -11.27
CA ARG A 113 -12.99 -8.78 -12.27
C ARG A 113 -11.87 -9.66 -11.71
N THR A 114 -11.53 -9.48 -10.43
CA THR A 114 -10.50 -10.27 -9.75
C THR A 114 -10.93 -11.73 -9.64
N ARG A 115 -12.18 -11.98 -9.23
CA ARG A 115 -12.81 -13.30 -9.17
C ARG A 115 -12.87 -13.95 -10.55
N MET A 116 -13.33 -13.25 -11.58
CA MET A 116 -13.33 -13.78 -12.95
C MET A 116 -11.92 -14.14 -13.44
N GLY A 117 -10.91 -13.34 -13.12
CA GLY A 117 -9.51 -13.63 -13.45
C GLY A 117 -8.96 -14.86 -12.73
N VAL A 118 -9.33 -15.08 -11.46
CA VAL A 118 -8.97 -16.28 -10.68
C VAL A 118 -9.67 -17.52 -11.23
N GLU A 119 -10.98 -17.45 -11.48
CA GLU A 119 -11.73 -18.57 -12.06
C GLU A 119 -11.22 -18.94 -13.46
N ALA A 120 -10.83 -17.97 -14.28
CA ALA A 120 -10.22 -18.22 -15.58
C ALA A 120 -8.88 -18.98 -15.46
N LYS A 121 -8.02 -18.60 -14.50
CA LYS A 121 -6.74 -19.27 -14.23
C LYS A 121 -6.92 -20.69 -13.66
N MET A 122 -7.90 -20.89 -12.78
CA MET A 122 -8.27 -22.21 -12.26
C MET A 122 -8.74 -23.13 -13.40
N ARG A 123 -9.56 -22.62 -14.33
CA ARG A 123 -10.04 -23.36 -15.51
C ARG A 123 -8.96 -23.65 -16.55
N SER A 124 -7.88 -22.87 -16.60
CA SER A 124 -6.75 -23.14 -17.50
C SER A 124 -5.76 -24.13 -16.90
N GLY A 125 -5.51 -24.08 -15.58
CA GLY A 125 -4.62 -25.02 -14.88
C GLY A 125 -5.17 -26.46 -14.81
N MET A 126 -6.49 -26.63 -14.89
CA MET A 126 -7.13 -27.95 -14.87
C MET A 126 -7.17 -28.65 -16.24
N ARG A 127 -6.67 -28.02 -17.31
CA ARG A 127 -6.55 -28.62 -18.66
C ARG A 127 -5.13 -29.11 -18.99
N SER A 128 -4.19 -28.97 -18.05
CA SER A 128 -2.80 -29.39 -18.19
C SER A 128 -2.41 -30.56 -17.25
N LEU A 129 -3.41 -31.30 -16.77
CA LEU A 129 -3.29 -32.60 -16.09
C LEU A 129 -4.16 -33.61 -16.85
#